data_AF-A0A2E2D9R2-F1
#
_entry.id   AF-A0A2E2D9R2-F1
#
_cell.length_a   1.000
_cell.length_b   1.000
_cell.length_c   1.000
_cell.angle_alpha   90.00
_cell.angle_beta   90.00
_cell.angle_gamma   90.00
#
_symmetry.space_group_name_H-M   'P 1'
#
loop_
_entity.id
_entity.type
_entity.pdbx_description
1 polymer ?
#
loop_
_entity_poly.entity_id
_entity_poly.type
_entity_poly.pdbx_seq_one_letter_code
_entity_poly.pdbx_strand_id
1 'polypeptide(L)'
;MRKTFLLLPLALFAQLAFAIDANDVEAYKKNYSEQLRPMVMKKLGMDRPDLTAGAIKREADAYVAKMAGCQLEGLAIFPEQYREKAILPVAQGGDVAQATQALNEELKKDIDGGKISKDEVMTIIQSAQQAVQICANS
;
A
#
# COMPACT_ATOMS: atom_id res chain seq x y z
N MET A 1 -50.59 13.32 33.45
CA MET A 1 -49.36 12.58 33.07
C MET A 1 -49.29 12.48 31.55
N ARG A 2 -48.32 13.15 30.90
CA ARG A 2 -47.94 12.87 29.51
C ARG A 2 -46.42 13.05 29.43
N LYS A 3 -45.69 11.95 29.44
CA LYS A 3 -44.24 11.90 29.22
C LYS A 3 -44.01 11.75 27.73
N THR A 4 -43.61 12.82 27.06
CA THR A 4 -43.06 12.76 25.70
C THR A 4 -41.62 12.26 25.79
N PHE A 5 -41.41 10.99 25.46
CA PHE A 5 -40.07 10.46 25.19
C PHE A 5 -39.65 10.93 23.80
N LEU A 6 -38.69 11.85 23.76
CA LEU A 6 -37.87 12.14 22.59
C LEU A 6 -37.00 10.91 22.32
N LEU A 7 -37.40 10.09 21.35
CA LEU A 7 -36.52 9.10 20.74
C LEU A 7 -35.59 9.83 19.78
N LEU A 8 -34.37 10.15 20.24
CA LEU A 8 -33.27 10.47 19.33
C LEU A 8 -32.93 9.20 18.54
N PRO A 9 -32.94 9.21 17.20
CA PRO A 9 -32.25 8.18 16.45
C PRO A 9 -30.76 8.45 16.61
N LEU A 10 -30.08 7.63 17.42
CA LEU A 10 -28.63 7.51 17.34
C LEU A 10 -28.29 6.99 15.94
N ALA A 11 -27.96 7.92 15.03
CA ALA A 11 -27.26 7.60 13.81
C ALA A 11 -25.84 7.17 14.19
N LEU A 12 -25.71 5.90 14.57
CA LEU A 12 -24.44 5.18 14.65
C LEU A 12 -23.90 5.06 13.21
N PHE A 13 -23.25 6.11 12.72
CA PHE A 13 -22.20 5.96 11.73
C PHE A 13 -21.02 5.30 12.44
N ALA A 14 -21.15 4.00 12.72
CA ALA A 14 -20.00 3.16 13.00
C ALA A 14 -19.15 3.23 11.73
N GLN A 15 -18.07 3.99 11.79
CA GLN A 15 -17.00 3.90 10.81
C GLN A 15 -16.53 2.45 10.89
N LEU A 16 -16.94 1.63 9.92
CA LEU A 16 -16.38 0.30 9.72
C LEU A 16 -14.92 0.53 9.37
N ALA A 17 -14.05 0.51 10.38
CA ALA A 17 -12.62 0.37 10.19
C ALA A 17 -12.43 -1.02 9.56
N PHE A 18 -12.17 -1.05 8.26
CA PHE A 18 -11.82 -2.27 7.54
C PHE A 18 -10.36 -2.58 7.88
N ALA A 19 -10.15 -3.22 9.02
CA ALA A 19 -8.83 -3.71 9.39
C ALA A 19 -8.32 -4.66 8.30
N ILE A 20 -7.10 -4.41 7.83
CA ILE A 20 -6.43 -5.25 6.82
C ILE A 20 -6.29 -6.67 7.35
N ASP A 21 -6.86 -7.63 6.62
CA ASP A 21 -6.75 -9.05 6.97
C ASP A 21 -5.73 -9.81 6.10
N ALA A 22 -5.57 -11.11 6.38
CA ALA A 22 -4.63 -11.96 5.64
C ALA A 22 -5.01 -12.12 4.16
N ASN A 23 -6.29 -12.08 3.82
CA ASN A 23 -6.76 -12.15 2.45
C ASN A 23 -6.44 -10.85 1.69
N ASP A 24 -6.59 -9.68 2.34
CA ASP A 24 -6.18 -8.39 1.77
C ASP A 24 -4.67 -8.36 1.49
N VAL A 25 -3.86 -8.89 2.40
CA VAL A 25 -2.40 -8.99 2.25
C VAL A 25 -2.02 -9.84 1.03
N GLU A 26 -2.62 -11.02 0.88
CA GLU A 26 -2.31 -11.90 -0.24
C GLU A 26 -2.83 -11.35 -1.57
N ALA A 27 -4.01 -10.73 -1.56
CA ALA A 27 -4.58 -10.06 -2.73
C ALA A 27 -3.72 -8.86 -3.16
N TYR A 28 -3.24 -8.06 -2.20
CA TYR A 28 -2.29 -6.97 -2.45
C TYR A 28 -1.05 -7.49 -3.16
N LYS A 29 -0.41 -8.54 -2.61
CA LYS A 29 0.84 -9.08 -3.18
C LYS A 29 0.64 -9.57 -4.60
N LYS A 30 -0.47 -10.26 -4.86
CA LYS A 30 -0.83 -10.75 -6.18
C LYS A 30 -0.98 -9.59 -7.17
N ASN A 31 -1.86 -8.63 -6.86
CA ASN A 31 -2.18 -7.54 -7.78
C ASN A 31 -0.98 -6.61 -8.01
N TYR A 32 -0.21 -6.32 -6.96
CA TYR A 32 1.06 -5.60 -7.07
C TYR A 32 2.01 -6.33 -8.03
N SER A 33 2.23 -7.62 -7.82
CA SER A 33 3.16 -8.41 -8.63
C SER A 33 2.74 -8.48 -10.09
N GLU A 34 1.45 -8.64 -10.36
CA GLU A 34 0.90 -8.68 -11.72
C GLU A 34 1.11 -7.37 -12.47
N GLN A 35 0.93 -6.22 -11.81
CA GLN A 35 1.11 -4.91 -12.42
C GLN A 35 2.58 -4.59 -12.71
N LEU A 36 3.50 -4.97 -11.81
CA LEU A 36 4.92 -4.61 -11.95
C LEU A 36 5.72 -5.60 -12.81
N ARG A 37 5.30 -6.87 -12.92
CA ARG A 37 6.03 -7.92 -13.65
C ARG A 37 6.42 -7.52 -15.08
N PRO A 38 5.54 -6.95 -15.93
CA PRO A 38 5.89 -6.60 -17.31
C PRO A 38 7.03 -5.58 -17.38
N MET A 39 7.03 -4.59 -16.48
CA MET A 39 8.07 -3.56 -16.42
C MET A 39 9.42 -4.16 -16.00
N VAL A 40 9.41 -5.04 -15.00
CA VAL A 40 10.61 -5.74 -14.52
C VAL A 40 11.18 -6.66 -15.61
N MET A 41 10.33 -7.43 -16.29
CA MET A 41 10.74 -8.28 -17.41
C MET A 41 11.39 -7.45 -18.54
N LYS A 42 10.80 -6.30 -18.89
CA LYS A 42 11.36 -5.41 -19.91
C LYS A 42 12.74 -4.91 -19.49
N LYS A 43 12.89 -4.47 -18.24
CA LYS A 43 14.16 -3.95 -17.71
C LYS A 43 15.24 -5.03 -17.68
N LEU A 44 14.92 -6.22 -17.15
CA LEU A 44 15.85 -7.36 -17.14
C LEU A 44 16.25 -7.78 -18.54
N GLY A 45 15.31 -7.84 -19.49
CA GLY A 45 15.64 -8.18 -20.88
C GLY A 45 16.54 -7.16 -21.59
N MET A 46 16.48 -5.89 -21.20
CA MET A 46 17.40 -4.85 -21.68
C MET A 46 18.78 -4.95 -21.03
N ASP A 47 18.82 -5.19 -19.71
CA ASP A 47 20.06 -5.20 -18.93
C ASP A 47 20.84 -6.51 -19.08
N ARG A 48 20.15 -7.61 -19.41
CA ARG A 48 20.68 -8.98 -19.49
C ARG A 48 20.24 -9.67 -20.79
N PRO A 49 20.69 -9.17 -21.96
CA PRO A 49 20.32 -9.75 -23.26
C PRO A 49 20.85 -11.19 -23.47
N ASP A 50 21.77 -11.63 -22.62
CA ASP A 50 22.30 -13.00 -22.56
C ASP A 50 21.29 -14.02 -22.01
N LEU A 51 20.27 -13.57 -21.26
CA LEU A 51 19.30 -14.45 -20.64
C LEU A 51 18.18 -14.84 -21.59
N THR A 52 17.72 -16.08 -21.46
CA THR A 52 16.52 -16.55 -22.16
C THR A 52 15.26 -15.88 -21.60
N ALA A 53 14.21 -15.78 -22.41
CA ALA A 53 12.91 -15.27 -21.96
C ALA A 53 12.36 -16.03 -20.72
N GLY A 54 12.60 -17.34 -20.65
CA GLY A 54 12.23 -18.15 -19.49
C GLY A 54 13.01 -17.80 -18.22
N ALA A 55 14.31 -17.50 -18.35
CA ALA A 55 15.14 -17.04 -17.22
C ALA A 55 14.70 -15.64 -16.75
N ILE A 56 14.51 -14.69 -17.69
CA ILE A 56 13.99 -13.34 -17.40
C ILE A 56 12.66 -13.41 -16.66
N LYS A 57 11.72 -14.26 -17.11
CA LYS A 57 10.42 -14.42 -16.45
C LYS A 57 10.58 -14.93 -15.01
N ARG A 58 11.42 -15.95 -14.78
CA ARG A 58 11.64 -16.49 -13.42
C ARG A 58 12.26 -15.45 -12.49
N GLU A 59 13.25 -14.71 -12.96
CA GLU A 59 13.88 -13.64 -12.17
C GLU A 59 12.89 -12.52 -11.88
N ALA A 60 12.09 -12.10 -12.88
CA ALA A 60 11.05 -11.11 -12.69
C ALA A 60 10.00 -11.57 -11.69
N ASP A 61 9.50 -12.81 -11.79
CA ASP A 61 8.51 -13.40 -10.88
C ASP A 61 9.02 -13.41 -9.44
N ALA A 62 10.27 -13.85 -9.22
CA ALA A 62 10.90 -13.85 -7.90
C ALA A 62 11.07 -12.43 -7.35
N TYR A 63 11.53 -11.50 -8.19
CA TYR A 63 11.73 -10.10 -7.82
C TYR A 63 10.43 -9.43 -7.39
N VAL A 64 9.36 -9.53 -8.20
CA VAL A 64 8.10 -8.85 -7.87
C VAL A 64 7.42 -9.45 -6.65
N ALA A 65 7.51 -10.78 -6.45
CA ALA A 65 6.99 -11.43 -5.26
C ALA A 65 7.71 -10.94 -3.99
N LYS A 66 9.04 -10.85 -4.03
CA LYS A 66 9.84 -10.29 -2.93
C LYS A 66 9.48 -8.83 -2.67
N MET A 67 9.46 -8.01 -3.72
CA MET A 67 9.18 -6.58 -3.59
C MET A 67 7.78 -6.31 -3.05
N ALA A 68 6.77 -7.09 -3.45
CA ALA A 68 5.43 -6.96 -2.90
C ALA A 68 5.39 -7.16 -1.37
N GLY A 69 6.14 -8.13 -0.85
CA GLY A 69 6.32 -8.32 0.59
C GLY A 69 7.05 -7.14 1.24
N CYS A 70 8.15 -6.69 0.64
CA CYS A 70 8.92 -5.55 1.16
C CYS A 70 8.12 -4.25 1.19
N GLN A 71 7.24 -4.00 0.22
CA GLN A 71 6.34 -2.85 0.24
C GLN A 71 5.37 -2.92 1.42
N LEU A 72 4.84 -4.09 1.76
CA LEU A 72 3.99 -4.26 2.93
C LEU A 72 4.74 -3.99 4.24
N GLU A 73 6.02 -4.38 4.34
CA GLU A 73 6.86 -4.03 5.49
C GLU A 73 7.07 -2.52 5.61
N GLY A 74 7.32 -1.82 4.48
CA GLY A 74 7.39 -0.36 4.48
C GLY A 74 6.07 0.29 4.90
N LEU A 75 4.94 -0.21 4.37
CA LEU A 75 3.60 0.29 4.70
C LEU A 75 3.19 -0.01 6.15
N ALA A 76 3.79 -1.00 6.80
CA ALA A 76 3.55 -1.27 8.22
C ALA A 76 4.03 -0.13 9.14
N ILE A 77 4.96 0.71 8.68
CA ILE A 77 5.43 1.91 9.39
C ILE A 77 4.39 3.03 9.38
N PHE A 78 3.53 3.07 8.36
CA PHE A 78 2.50 4.10 8.25
C PHE A 78 1.42 3.90 9.31
N PRO A 79 0.87 5.00 9.87
CA PRO A 79 -0.37 4.96 10.63
C PRO A 79 -1.48 4.23 9.85
N GLU A 80 -2.32 3.49 10.57
CA GLU A 80 -3.33 2.58 10.01
C GLU A 80 -4.18 3.21 8.90
N GLN A 81 -4.68 4.43 9.13
CA GLN A 81 -5.48 5.19 8.17
C GLN A 81 -4.80 5.43 6.81
N TYR A 82 -3.47 5.59 6.80
CA TYR A 82 -2.70 5.78 5.57
C TYR A 82 -2.32 4.44 4.95
N ARG A 83 -1.99 3.46 5.78
CA ARG A 83 -1.67 2.10 5.37
C ARG A 83 -2.84 1.43 4.65
N GLU A 84 -4.06 1.51 5.21
CA GLU A 84 -5.27 1.00 4.57
C GLU A 84 -5.51 1.64 3.21
N LYS A 85 -5.29 2.95 3.11
CA LYS A 85 -5.49 3.71 1.87
C LYS A 85 -4.51 3.29 0.77
N ALA A 86 -3.34 2.76 1.11
CA ALA A 86 -2.38 2.21 0.15
C ALA A 86 -2.65 0.74 -0.18
N ILE A 87 -3.10 -0.06 0.80
CA ILE A 87 -3.22 -1.52 0.66
C ILE A 87 -4.57 -1.92 0.06
N LEU A 88 -5.68 -1.45 0.61
CA LEU A 88 -7.01 -1.93 0.24
C LEU A 88 -7.36 -1.70 -1.24
N PRO A 89 -7.07 -0.52 -1.85
CA PRO A 89 -7.37 -0.34 -3.27
C PRO A 89 -6.61 -1.33 -4.16
N VAL A 90 -5.34 -1.60 -3.86
CA VAL A 90 -4.52 -2.55 -4.62
C VAL A 90 -4.98 -3.98 -4.36
N ALA A 91 -5.32 -4.34 -3.12
CA ALA A 91 -5.91 -5.65 -2.79
C ALA A 91 -7.22 -5.91 -3.57
N GLN A 92 -8.00 -4.87 -3.82
CA GLN A 92 -9.23 -4.91 -4.61
C GLN A 92 -9.01 -4.87 -6.14
N GLY A 93 -7.75 -4.89 -6.59
CA GLY A 93 -7.39 -4.90 -8.02
C GLY A 93 -7.16 -3.51 -8.63
N GLY A 94 -7.14 -2.46 -7.81
CA GLY A 94 -6.80 -1.11 -8.21
C GLY A 94 -5.33 -0.93 -8.58
N ASP A 95 -5.04 0.15 -9.31
CA ASP A 95 -3.70 0.46 -9.79
C ASP A 95 -2.78 0.95 -8.65
N VAL A 96 -1.56 0.39 -8.59
CA VAL A 96 -0.57 0.69 -7.54
C VAL A 96 -0.14 2.16 -7.58
N ALA A 97 0.03 2.74 -8.78
CA ALA A 97 0.44 4.13 -8.91
C ALA A 97 -0.67 5.09 -8.48
N GLN A 98 -1.92 4.78 -8.83
CA GLN A 98 -3.09 5.54 -8.39
C GLN A 98 -3.27 5.47 -6.86
N ALA A 99 -3.15 4.29 -6.25
CA ALA A 99 -3.21 4.14 -4.80
C ALA A 99 -2.11 4.96 -4.09
N THR A 100 -0.89 4.94 -4.66
CA THR A 100 0.25 5.73 -4.16
C THR A 100 -0.03 7.23 -4.28
N GLN A 101 -0.57 7.69 -5.41
CA GLN A 101 -0.94 9.09 -5.61
C GLN A 101 -2.02 9.52 -4.60
N ALA A 102 -3.06 8.72 -4.41
CA ALA A 102 -4.15 9.01 -3.48
C ALA A 102 -3.70 9.05 -2.01
N LEU A 103 -2.68 8.27 -1.64
CA LEU A 103 -2.01 8.38 -0.35
C LEU A 103 -1.26 9.71 -0.23
N ASN A 104 -0.44 10.06 -1.23
CA ASN A 104 0.34 11.29 -1.22
C ASN A 104 -0.55 12.55 -1.13
N GLU A 105 -1.68 12.55 -1.84
CA GLU A 105 -2.67 13.63 -1.77
C GLU A 105 -3.31 13.75 -0.38
N GLU A 106 -3.60 12.63 0.31
CA GLU A 106 -4.12 12.68 1.68
C GLU A 106 -3.07 13.21 2.66
N LEU A 107 -1.84 12.70 2.58
CA LEU A 107 -0.75 13.18 3.43
C LEU A 107 -0.55 14.68 3.24
N LYS A 108 -0.58 15.16 2.00
CA LYS A 108 -0.51 16.59 1.71
C LYS A 108 -1.67 17.36 2.34
N LYS A 109 -2.90 16.89 2.18
CA LYS A 109 -4.08 17.51 2.76
C LYS A 109 -4.03 17.57 4.29
N ASP A 110 -3.55 16.50 4.92
CA ASP A 110 -3.44 16.42 6.37
C ASP A 110 -2.26 17.25 6.92
N ILE A 111 -1.19 17.42 6.14
CA ILE A 111 -0.14 18.41 6.42
C ILE A 111 -0.72 19.83 6.35
N ASP A 112 -1.39 20.17 5.25
CA ASP A 112 -1.95 21.51 5.02
C ASP A 112 -3.05 21.84 6.06
N GLY A 113 -3.75 20.82 6.57
CA GLY A 113 -4.74 20.92 7.64
C GLY A 113 -4.18 20.86 9.06
N GLY A 114 -2.85 20.69 9.23
CA GLY A 114 -2.19 20.62 10.53
C GLY A 114 -2.48 19.37 11.35
N LYS A 115 -3.01 18.30 10.74
CA LYS A 115 -3.25 17.01 11.42
C LYS A 115 -1.99 16.18 11.61
N ILE A 116 -1.02 16.35 10.71
CA ILE A 116 0.29 15.72 10.77
C ILE A 116 1.34 16.74 10.33
N SER A 117 2.52 16.73 10.95
CA SER A 117 3.59 17.64 10.54
C SER A 117 4.32 17.14 9.30
N LYS A 118 4.92 18.05 8.53
CA LYS A 118 5.81 17.68 7.42
C LYS A 118 6.98 16.82 7.88
N ASP A 119 7.57 17.14 9.03
CA ASP A 119 8.71 16.41 9.58
C ASP A 119 8.33 14.97 9.95
N GLU A 120 7.15 14.78 10.55
CA GLU A 120 6.62 13.45 10.86
C GLU A 120 6.38 12.62 9.60
N VAL A 121 5.77 13.20 8.56
CA VAL A 121 5.60 12.51 7.26
C VAL A 121 6.95 12.16 6.64
N MET A 122 7.95 13.05 6.70
CA MET A 122 9.30 12.75 6.21
C MET A 122 9.94 11.58 6.97
N THR A 123 9.81 11.55 8.30
CA THR A 123 10.30 10.44 9.12
C THR A 123 9.63 9.13 8.73
N ILE A 124 8.30 9.10 8.60
CA ILE A 124 7.54 7.90 8.19
C ILE A 124 8.03 7.39 6.83
N ILE A 125 8.13 8.28 5.83
CA ILE A 125 8.57 7.91 4.48
C ILE A 125 10.00 7.36 4.49
N GLN A 126 10.92 8.02 5.20
CA GLN A 126 12.32 7.57 5.28
C GLN A 126 12.43 6.21 5.96
N SER A 127 11.73 6.00 7.09
CA SER A 127 11.72 4.72 7.79
C SER A 127 11.07 3.62 6.96
N ALA A 128 9.99 3.91 6.24
CA ALA A 128 9.37 2.95 5.32
C ALA A 128 10.31 2.56 4.18
N GLN A 129 10.98 3.53 3.55
CA GLN A 129 11.97 3.27 2.51
C GLN A 129 13.15 2.44 3.03
N GLN A 130 13.62 2.73 4.25
CA GLN A 130 14.67 1.95 4.90
C GLN A 130 14.23 0.50 5.14
N ALA A 131 13.01 0.28 5.62
CA ALA A 131 12.45 -1.06 5.83
C ALA A 131 12.37 -1.84 4.51
N VAL A 132 11.85 -1.22 3.44
CA VAL A 132 11.81 -1.80 2.09
C VAL A 132 13.22 -2.17 1.62
N GLN A 133 14.21 -1.31 1.83
CA GLN A 133 15.59 -1.53 1.39
C GLN A 133 16.26 -2.69 2.15
N ILE A 134 16.01 -2.81 3.46
CA ILE A 134 16.49 -3.92 4.28
C ILE A 134 15.84 -5.23 3.82
N CYS A 135 14.53 -5.25 3.62
CA CYS A 135 13.81 -6.42 3.10
C CYS A 135 14.31 -6.82 1.71
N ALA A 136 14.52 -5.86 0.80
CA ALA A 136 14.99 -6.15 -0.55
C ALA A 136 16.39 -6.78 -0.57
N ASN A 137 17.23 -6.46 0.42
CA ASN A 137 18.62 -6.93 0.53
C ASN A 137 18.83 -8.15 1.44
N SER A 138 17.78 -8.63 2.12
CA SER A 138 17.86 -9.80 3.01
C SER A 138 17.67 -11.13 2.30
#